data_AF-A0A845GE94-F1
#
_entry.id   AF-A0A845GE94-F1
#
_cell.length_a   1.000
_cell.length_b   1.000
_cell.length_c   1.000
_cell.angle_alpha   90.00
_cell.angle_beta   90.00
_cell.angle_gamma   90.00
#
_symmetry.space_group_name_H-M   'P 1'
#
loop_
_entity.id
_entity.type
_entity.pdbx_description
1 polymer ?
#
loop_
_entity_poly.entity_id
_entity_poly.type
_entity_poly.pdbx_seq_one_letter_code
_entity_poly.pdbx_strand_id
1 'polypeptide(L)'
;MSDGMGWTGKRVKHVDGREGVINRESPGFCFVMLFIIDNAGNTDTVQLNTNGPDTGSAGWSWCYRDAQDGEPEAWGWLGDHNNMAAA
;
A
#
# COMPACT_ATOMS: atom_id res chain seq x y z
N MET A 1 15.77 16.26 2.18
CA MET A 1 15.98 14.85 2.51
C MET A 1 14.59 14.27 2.66
N SER A 2 14.21 13.30 1.82
CA SER A 2 12.93 12.62 1.97
C SER A 2 13.12 11.53 3.02
N ASP A 3 12.79 11.83 4.28
CA ASP A 3 12.86 10.91 5.42
C ASP A 3 11.79 9.79 5.38
N GLY A 4 11.15 9.60 4.22
CA GLY A 4 10.10 8.63 3.97
C GLY A 4 10.64 7.31 3.42
N MET A 5 9.92 6.21 3.65
CA MET A 5 10.26 4.88 3.12
C MET A 5 9.93 4.73 1.63
N GLY A 6 9.43 5.79 0.98
CA GLY A 6 9.16 5.83 -0.45
C GLY A 6 7.76 5.34 -0.82
N TRP A 7 6.85 5.22 0.16
CA TRP A 7 5.46 4.87 -0.08
C TRP A 7 4.63 6.07 -0.53
N THR A 8 4.95 7.26 -0.03
CA THR A 8 4.19 8.48 -0.34
C THR A 8 4.19 8.73 -1.85
N GLY A 9 3.00 8.93 -2.42
CA GLY A 9 2.77 9.15 -3.85
C GLY A 9 2.58 7.88 -4.68
N LYS A 10 2.71 6.67 -4.11
CA LYS A 10 2.40 5.43 -4.84
C LYS A 10 0.89 5.36 -5.12
N ARG A 11 0.56 4.98 -6.36
CA ARG A 11 -0.82 4.70 -6.79
C ARG A 11 -1.33 3.42 -6.12
N VAL A 12 -2.59 3.41 -5.74
CA VAL A 12 -3.25 2.27 -5.13
C VAL A 12 -4.59 1.97 -5.78
N LYS A 13 -5.00 0.71 -5.73
CA LYS A 13 -6.34 0.25 -6.13
C LYS A 13 -6.88 -0.75 -5.12
N HIS A 14 -8.18 -0.74 -4.91
CA HIS A 14 -8.87 -1.63 -4.00
C HIS A 14 -9.71 -2.66 -4.78
N VAL A 15 -9.93 -3.84 -4.19
CA VAL A 15 -10.70 -4.93 -4.82
C VAL A 15 -12.16 -4.59 -5.16
N ASP A 16 -12.72 -3.56 -4.52
CA ASP A 16 -14.07 -3.05 -4.80
C ASP A 16 -14.11 -2.05 -5.97
N GLY A 17 -12.97 -1.77 -6.60
CA GLY A 17 -12.84 -0.85 -7.73
C GLY A 17 -12.45 0.58 -7.36
N ARG A 18 -12.25 0.91 -6.07
CA ARG A 18 -11.69 2.22 -5.69
C ARG A 18 -10.23 2.35 -6.12
N GLU A 19 -9.83 3.56 -6.49
CA GLU A 19 -8.45 3.91 -6.82
C GLU A 19 -8.03 5.13 -6.00
N GLY A 20 -6.72 5.30 -5.78
CA GLY A 20 -6.21 6.41 -4.99
C GLY A 20 -4.70 6.48 -4.95
N VAL A 21 -4.19 7.17 -3.92
CA VAL A 21 -2.76 7.32 -3.65
C VAL A 21 -2.45 7.14 -2.17
N ILE A 22 -1.24 6.67 -1.87
CA ILE A 22 -0.70 6.78 -0.52
C ILE A 22 -0.31 8.24 -0.28
N ASN A 23 -1.10 8.95 0.52
CA ASN A 23 -0.91 10.37 0.81
C ASN A 23 0.15 10.60 1.90
N ARG A 24 0.31 9.66 2.83
CA ARG A 24 1.26 9.77 3.94
C ARG A 24 1.70 8.40 4.41
N GLU A 25 2.96 8.31 4.83
CA GLU A 25 3.50 7.20 5.60
C GLU A 25 3.88 7.65 7.02
N SER A 26 3.73 6.76 7.99
CA SER A 26 4.10 7.00 9.39
C SER A 26 4.81 5.77 9.95
N PRO A 27 6.16 5.74 9.92
CA PRO A 27 6.95 4.68 10.52
C PRO A 27 6.78 4.65 12.04
N GLY A 28 6.69 3.45 12.60
CA GLY A 28 6.67 3.19 14.04
C GLY A 28 7.58 2.02 14.41
N PHE A 29 7.62 1.67 15.69
CA PHE A 29 8.42 0.52 16.13
C PHE A 29 7.81 -0.78 15.58
N CYS A 30 8.54 -1.43 14.66
CA CYS A 30 8.13 -2.67 13.98
C CYS A 30 6.89 -2.58 13.10
N PHE A 31 6.55 -1.39 12.59
CA PHE A 31 5.50 -1.23 11.58
C PHE A 31 5.68 0.05 10.75
N VAL A 32 4.97 0.14 9.63
CA VAL A 32 4.68 1.40 8.93
C VAL A 32 3.19 1.53 8.67
N MET A 33 2.60 2.66 9.06
CA MET A 33 1.21 2.97 8.78
C MET A 33 1.10 3.82 7.51
N LEU A 34 0.31 3.36 6.56
CA LEU A 34 0.06 4.00 5.27
C LEU A 34 -1.33 4.63 5.29
N PHE A 35 -1.42 5.91 4.96
CA PHE A 35 -2.67 6.65 4.83
C PHE A 35 -2.99 6.79 3.35
N ILE A 36 -4.12 6.24 2.94
CA ILE A 36 -4.62 6.24 1.57
C ILE A 36 -5.71 7.30 1.46
N ILE A 37 -5.68 8.06 0.37
CA ILE A 37 -6.81 8.89 -0.06
C ILE A 37 -7.28 8.32 -1.40
N ASP A 38 -8.54 7.89 -1.46
CA ASP A 38 -9.15 7.46 -2.71
C ASP A 38 -9.54 8.67 -3.60
N ASN A 39 -9.82 8.42 -4.87
CA ASN A 39 -10.17 9.45 -5.85
C ASN A 39 -11.50 10.17 -5.52
N ALA A 40 -12.32 9.61 -4.62
CA ALA A 40 -13.53 10.25 -4.10
C ALA A 40 -13.25 11.11 -2.84
N GLY A 41 -12.02 11.12 -2.35
CA GLY A 41 -11.58 11.86 -1.17
C GLY A 41 -11.78 11.12 0.16
N ASN A 42 -12.19 9.84 0.14
CA ASN A 42 -12.28 9.06 1.37
C ASN A 42 -10.87 8.64 1.83
N THR A 43 -10.70 8.56 3.14
CA THR A 43 -9.45 8.16 3.77
C THR A 43 -9.51 6.72 4.24
N ASP A 44 -8.49 5.95 3.93
CA ASP A 44 -8.28 4.58 4.42
C ASP A 44 -6.88 4.44 5.04
N THR A 45 -6.66 3.40 5.83
CA THR A 45 -5.36 3.15 6.46
C THR A 45 -4.96 1.69 6.40
N VAL A 46 -3.71 1.40 6.03
CA VAL A 46 -3.12 0.06 6.06
C VAL A 46 -1.88 0.10 6.95
N GLN A 47 -1.76 -0.81 7.89
CA GLN A 47 -0.57 -0.95 8.74
C GLN A 47 0.19 -2.22 8.34
N LEU A 48 1.39 -2.00 7.83
CA LEU A 48 2.35 -3.04 7.48
C LEU A 48 3.23 -3.34 8.70
N ASN A 49 3.06 -4.52 9.28
CA ASN A 49 3.82 -4.97 10.45
C ASN A 49 5.08 -5.71 10.00
N THR A 50 6.17 -5.55 10.76
CA THR A 50 7.39 -6.35 10.54
C THR A 50 7.19 -7.81 10.95
N ASN A 51 6.34 -8.04 11.95
CA ASN A 51 6.04 -9.37 12.49
C ASN A 51 4.53 -9.51 12.70
N GLY A 52 3.99 -10.71 12.44
CA GLY A 52 2.56 -10.99 12.58
C GLY A 52 1.72 -10.41 11.44
N PRO A 53 0.39 -10.55 11.49
CA PRO A 53 -0.48 -10.11 10.41
C PRO A 53 -0.49 -8.58 10.28
N ASP A 54 -0.61 -8.09 9.05
CA ASP A 54 -0.88 -6.68 8.78
C ASP A 54 -2.32 -6.31 9.19
N THR A 55 -2.58 -5.04 9.48
CA THR A 55 -3.87 -4.57 9.99
C THR A 55 -4.38 -3.35 9.23
N GLY A 56 -5.61 -2.91 9.52
CA GLY A 56 -6.28 -1.81 8.84
C GLY A 56 -7.19 -2.29 7.70
N SER A 57 -7.37 -1.45 6.69
CA SER A 57 -8.23 -1.73 5.54
C SER A 57 -7.58 -2.78 4.64
N ALA A 58 -8.23 -3.93 4.49
CA ALA A 58 -7.78 -4.99 3.57
C ALA A 58 -8.09 -4.63 2.12
N GLY A 59 -7.60 -5.44 1.17
CA GLY A 59 -8.05 -5.36 -0.24
C GLY A 59 -7.34 -4.31 -1.10
N TRP A 60 -6.39 -3.56 -0.55
CA TRP A 60 -5.59 -2.59 -1.30
C TRP A 60 -4.39 -3.24 -2.00
N SER A 61 -4.00 -2.71 -3.15
CA SER A 61 -2.77 -3.02 -3.86
C SER A 61 -2.08 -1.73 -4.27
N TRP A 62 -0.74 -1.73 -4.34
CA TRP A 62 0.07 -0.60 -4.79
C TRP A 62 0.74 -0.88 -6.14
N CYS A 63 0.90 0.15 -6.95
CA CYS A 63 1.62 0.08 -8.20
C CYS A 63 3.14 0.17 -7.92
N TYR A 64 3.85 -0.94 -8.07
CA TYR A 64 5.30 -0.99 -7.86
C TYR A 64 6.11 -0.80 -9.13
N ARG A 65 5.45 -0.87 -10.30
CA ARG A 65 6.04 -0.59 -11.60
C ARG A 65 4.98 0.01 -12.52
N ASP A 66 5.23 1.22 -12.99
CA ASP A 66 4.43 1.85 -14.04
C ASP A 66 4.62 1.10 -15.37
N ALA A 67 3.66 1.24 -16.29
CA ALA A 67 3.80 0.68 -17.63
C ALA A 67 5.00 1.29 -18.35
N GLN A 68 5.82 0.44 -18.98
CA GLN A 68 7.02 0.85 -19.72
C GLN A 68 7.15 0.03 -21.00
N ASP A 69 7.26 0.68 -22.16
CA ASP A 69 7.60 0.09 -23.47
C ASP A 69 7.03 -1.31 -23.74
N GLY A 70 5.71 -1.45 -23.65
CA GLY A 70 4.99 -2.70 -23.92
C GLY A 70 4.77 -3.60 -22.71
N GLU A 71 5.41 -3.32 -21.58
CA GLU A 71 5.17 -4.00 -20.31
C GLU A 71 3.98 -3.38 -19.56
N PRO A 72 3.01 -4.19 -19.10
CA PRO A 72 1.91 -3.69 -18.31
C PRO A 72 2.37 -3.23 -16.92
N GLU A 73 1.56 -2.39 -16.30
CA GLU A 73 1.71 -2.03 -14.90
C GLU A 73 1.75 -3.27 -14.01
N ALA A 74 2.57 -3.20 -12.96
CA ALA A 74 2.68 -4.27 -11.99
C ALA A 74 2.19 -3.80 -10.61
N TRP A 75 1.37 -4.65 -10.00
CA TRP A 75 0.60 -4.35 -8.80
C TRP A 75 0.87 -5.41 -7.73
N GLY A 76 1.16 -4.96 -6.51
CA GLY A 76 1.41 -5.83 -5.36
C GLY A 76 0.42 -5.53 -4.24
N TRP A 77 0.03 -6.54 -3.47
CA TRP A 77 -0.86 -6.35 -2.34
C TRP A 77 -0.27 -5.39 -1.30
N LEU A 78 -1.11 -4.54 -0.74
CA LEU A 78 -0.83 -3.77 0.47
C LEU A 78 -1.44 -4.52 1.64
N GLY A 79 -0.58 -4.88 2.59
CA GLY A 79 -0.94 -5.82 3.64
C GLY A 79 -0.80 -7.27 3.19
N ASP A 80 -0.78 -8.15 4.19
CA ASP A 80 -0.60 -9.60 4.18
C ASP A 80 0.68 -10.17 3.54
N HIS A 81 1.75 -9.35 3.42
CA HIS A 81 3.11 -9.82 3.07
C HIS A 81 3.68 -10.81 4.12
N ASN A 82 3.15 -10.80 5.35
CA ASN A 82 3.51 -11.73 6.41
C ASN A 82 2.79 -13.09 6.31
N ASN A 83 1.78 -13.21 5.45
CA ASN A 83 0.98 -14.43 5.30
C ASN A 83 1.51 -15.37 4.20
N MET A 84 2.64 -15.02 3.55
CA MET A 84 3.34 -15.91 2.60
C MET A 84 4.02 -17.12 3.26
N ALA A 85 3.86 -17.33 4.57
CA ALA A 85 4.53 -18.38 5.35
C ALA A 85 3.61 -19.54 5.83
N ALA A 86 2.39 -19.65 5.31
CA ALA A 86 1.55 -20.84 5.53
C ALA A 86 1.33 -21.59 4.20
N ALA A 87 2.37 -22.32 3.78
CA ALA A 87 2.27 -23.37 2.76
C ALA A 87 1.89 -24.71 3.41
#